data_AF-A0A7X7HX79-F1
#
_entry.id   AF-A0A7X7HX79-F1
#
_cell.length_a   1.000
_cell.length_b   1.000
_cell.length_c   1.000
_cell.angle_alpha   90.00
_cell.angle_beta   90.00
_cell.angle_gamma   90.00
#
_symmetry.space_group_name_H-M   'P 1'
#
loop_
_entity.id
_entity.type
_entity.pdbx_description
1 polymer ?
#
loop_
_entity_poly.entity_id
_entity_poly.type
_entity_poly.pdbx_seq_one_letter_code
_entity_poly.pdbx_strand_id
1 'polypeptide(L)'
;MKTKARVALAAVAAALAAGCAAPNTAGTTVGLASEGEGGLQQILQTDNARLAKQLEVVDMTVGQTKNGLMKASVKVASRLNKDIGVQSKFVWFDAEGAEIDPDTDPWRPLVLHGKETRTIQGVAPNARAVSFQLRIRAGEKTKWIIK
;
A
#
# COMPACT_ATOMS: atom_id res chain seq x y z
N MET A 1 -23.59 -38.57 34.12
CA MET A 1 -23.24 -37.14 34.31
C MET A 1 -21.80 -36.79 33.92
N LYS A 2 -20.83 -37.74 33.93
CA LYS A 2 -19.40 -37.48 33.63
C LYS A 2 -19.09 -37.17 32.16
N THR A 3 -19.89 -37.66 31.21
CA THR A 3 -19.66 -37.47 29.77
C THR A 3 -20.07 -36.08 29.28
N LYS A 4 -21.16 -35.52 29.82
CA LYS A 4 -21.64 -34.18 29.45
C LYS A 4 -20.69 -33.06 29.92
N ALA A 5 -20.04 -33.25 31.08
CA ALA A 5 -19.02 -32.34 31.60
C ALA A 5 -17.75 -32.33 30.73
N ARG A 6 -17.35 -33.47 30.16
CA ARG A 6 -16.20 -33.57 29.25
C ARG A 6 -16.46 -32.92 27.89
N VAL A 7 -17.67 -33.06 27.36
CA VAL A 7 -18.09 -32.40 26.11
C VAL A 7 -18.19 -30.88 26.28
N ALA A 8 -18.70 -30.40 27.43
CA ALA A 8 -18.74 -28.97 27.74
C ALA A 8 -17.34 -28.37 27.91
N LEU A 9 -16.41 -29.09 28.54
CA LEU A 9 -15.03 -28.62 28.73
C LEU A 9 -14.24 -28.57 27.41
N ALA A 10 -14.48 -29.52 26.49
CA ALA A 10 -13.87 -29.53 25.17
C ALA A 10 -14.38 -28.38 24.27
N ALA A 11 -15.66 -28.02 24.38
CA ALA A 11 -16.25 -26.93 23.61
C ALA A 11 -15.72 -25.54 24.04
N VAL A 12 -15.47 -25.34 25.34
CA VAL A 12 -14.89 -24.09 25.86
C VAL A 12 -13.43 -23.94 25.47
N ALA A 13 -12.65 -25.03 25.45
CA ALA A 13 -11.25 -25.01 25.00
C ALA A 13 -11.11 -24.66 23.51
N ALA A 14 -12.04 -25.10 22.66
CA ALA A 14 -12.04 -24.77 21.23
C ALA A 14 -12.39 -23.30 20.95
N ALA A 15 -13.22 -22.66 21.79
CA ALA A 15 -13.61 -21.26 21.62
C ALA A 15 -12.47 -20.26 21.95
N LEU A 16 -11.52 -20.65 22.80
CA LEU A 16 -10.38 -19.80 23.19
C LEU A 16 -9.26 -19.76 22.14
N ALA A 17 -9.26 -20.64 21.15
CA ALA A 17 -8.26 -20.69 20.10
C ALA A 17 -8.55 -19.75 18.90
N ALA A 18 -9.72 -19.11 18.85
CA ALA A 18 -10.12 -18.24 17.73
C ALA A 18 -9.61 -16.78 17.83
N GLY A 19 -8.78 -16.46 18.82
CA GLY A 19 -8.48 -15.07 19.22
C GLY A 19 -7.21 -14.44 18.66
N CYS A 20 -6.34 -15.16 17.93
CA CYS A 20 -5.12 -14.58 17.36
C CYS A 20 -5.31 -14.24 15.87
N ALA A 21 -6.21 -13.31 15.57
CA ALA A 21 -6.06 -12.54 14.33
C ALA A 21 -4.94 -11.53 14.57
N ALA A 22 -3.71 -11.90 14.21
CA ALA A 22 -2.61 -10.93 14.15
C ALA A 22 -3.10 -9.72 13.33
N PRO A 23 -2.82 -8.46 13.74
CA PRO A 23 -3.02 -7.35 12.83
C PRO A 23 -2.27 -7.70 11.54
N ASN A 24 -2.93 -7.58 10.39
CA ASN A 24 -2.31 -7.84 9.10
C ASN A 24 -1.18 -6.83 8.90
N THR A 25 0.01 -7.14 9.42
CA THR A 25 1.26 -6.40 9.30
C THR A 25 2.20 -7.07 8.30
N ALA A 26 1.77 -8.17 7.68
CA ALA A 26 2.49 -8.85 6.63
C ALA A 26 2.15 -8.20 5.27
N GLY A 27 3.06 -7.37 4.77
CA GLY A 27 3.05 -6.90 3.39
C GLY A 27 3.45 -8.06 2.47
N THR A 28 2.65 -8.33 1.43
CA THR A 28 2.98 -9.34 0.43
C THR A 28 3.19 -8.68 -0.94
N THR A 29 4.43 -8.82 -1.40
CA THR A 29 5.05 -8.32 -2.63
C THR A 29 4.73 -9.18 -3.85
N VAL A 30 4.53 -8.56 -5.03
CA VAL A 30 5.16 -8.93 -6.34
C VAL A 30 5.13 -7.67 -7.22
N GLY A 31 6.27 -7.30 -7.80
CA GLY A 31 6.42 -6.22 -8.79
C GLY A 31 6.84 -6.77 -10.16
N LEU A 32 6.63 -5.99 -11.21
CA LEU A 32 7.49 -5.92 -12.41
C LEU A 32 7.34 -4.52 -13.02
N ALA A 33 8.42 -3.73 -13.04
CA ALA A 33 8.71 -2.89 -14.19
C ALA A 33 9.89 -3.54 -14.89
N SER A 34 9.60 -4.37 -15.89
CA SER A 34 10.62 -4.80 -16.85
C SER A 34 10.64 -3.74 -17.95
N GLU A 35 11.82 -3.17 -18.19
CA GLU A 35 12.11 -2.61 -19.50
C GLU A 35 12.15 -3.80 -20.48
N GLY A 36 11.35 -3.74 -21.54
CA GLY A 36 11.22 -4.81 -22.54
C GLY A 36 9.78 -5.22 -22.77
N GLU A 37 9.17 -4.64 -23.81
CA GLU A 37 7.93 -5.07 -24.48
C GLU A 37 6.71 -5.37 -23.58
N GLY A 38 5.80 -4.39 -23.50
CA GLY A 38 4.37 -4.72 -23.46
C GLY A 38 3.68 -4.83 -22.10
N GLY A 39 3.87 -3.85 -21.21
CA GLY A 39 2.83 -3.54 -20.23
C GLY A 39 3.34 -2.93 -18.93
N LEU A 40 3.05 -1.65 -18.72
CA LEU A 40 3.05 -1.05 -17.39
C LEU A 40 1.96 -1.75 -16.56
N GLN A 41 2.34 -2.69 -15.71
CA GLN A 41 1.38 -3.31 -14.80
C GLN A 41 1.02 -2.27 -13.72
N GLN A 42 -0.26 -1.94 -13.66
CA GLN A 42 -0.82 -1.01 -12.69
C GLN A 42 -0.79 -1.65 -11.30
N ILE A 43 0.28 -1.41 -10.53
CA ILE A 43 0.46 -2.02 -9.21
C ILE A 43 0.14 -0.98 -8.12
N LEU A 44 -1.09 -1.04 -7.61
CA LEU A 44 -1.46 -0.38 -6.35
C LEU A 44 -1.39 -1.41 -5.22
N GLN A 45 -0.31 -1.36 -4.46
CA GLN A 45 -0.13 -2.25 -3.31
C GLN A 45 -0.76 -1.59 -2.09
N THR A 46 -1.78 -2.26 -1.56
CA THR A 46 -2.62 -1.72 -0.49
C THR A 46 -2.67 -2.70 0.68
N ASP A 47 -2.31 -2.22 1.87
CA ASP A 47 -2.26 -3.02 3.10
C ASP A 47 -3.63 -3.55 3.57
N ASN A 48 -4.72 -3.15 2.91
CA ASN A 48 -6.08 -3.52 3.26
C ASN A 48 -6.95 -3.69 2.00
N ALA A 49 -7.54 -4.87 1.83
CA ALA A 49 -8.44 -5.19 0.71
C ALA A 49 -9.62 -4.20 0.58
N ARG A 50 -10.09 -3.64 1.69
CA ARG A 50 -11.13 -2.60 1.68
C ARG A 50 -10.61 -1.31 1.04
N LEU A 51 -9.40 -0.89 1.39
CA LEU A 51 -8.78 0.31 0.85
C LEU A 51 -8.47 0.15 -0.65
N ALA A 52 -8.06 -1.06 -1.07
CA ALA A 52 -7.80 -1.36 -2.47
C ALA A 52 -9.05 -1.14 -3.34
N LYS A 53 -10.24 -1.50 -2.83
CA LYS A 53 -11.51 -1.27 -3.51
C LYS A 53 -11.95 0.19 -3.55
N GLN A 54 -11.38 1.04 -2.69
CA GLN A 54 -11.74 2.44 -2.53
C GLN A 54 -10.87 3.37 -3.38
N LEU A 55 -9.76 2.86 -3.90
CA LEU A 55 -8.80 3.61 -4.70
C LEU A 55 -8.72 3.01 -6.11
N GLU A 56 -8.37 3.86 -7.06
CA GLU A 56 -8.15 3.48 -8.44
C GLU A 56 -6.92 4.19 -8.95
N VAL A 57 -5.97 3.46 -9.52
CA VAL A 57 -4.88 4.11 -10.26
C VAL A 57 -5.44 4.44 -11.65
N VAL A 58 -5.43 5.73 -11.98
CA VAL A 58 -5.99 6.26 -13.23
C VAL A 58 -4.92 6.30 -14.31
N ASP A 59 -3.70 6.66 -13.93
CA ASP A 59 -2.60 6.88 -14.85
C ASP A 59 -1.26 6.76 -14.10
N MET A 60 -0.21 6.48 -14.86
CA MET A 60 1.16 6.41 -14.36
C MET A 60 2.13 6.91 -15.42
N THR A 61 2.95 7.87 -15.05
CA THR A 61 4.01 8.42 -15.90
C THR A 61 5.35 8.28 -15.21
N VAL A 62 6.34 7.82 -15.97
CA VAL A 62 7.74 7.76 -15.54
C VAL A 62 8.54 8.71 -16.41
N GLY A 63 9.44 9.46 -15.79
CA GLY A 63 10.39 10.32 -16.47
C GLY A 63 11.68 10.41 -15.69
N GLN A 64 12.50 11.39 -16.06
CA GLN A 64 13.79 11.66 -15.42
C GLN A 64 13.82 13.09 -14.89
N THR A 65 14.55 13.31 -13.80
CA THR A 65 14.94 14.65 -13.36
C THR A 65 16.08 15.18 -14.24
N LYS A 66 16.41 16.47 -14.11
CA LYS A 66 17.57 17.06 -14.82
C LYS A 66 18.90 16.40 -14.47
N ASN A 67 18.97 15.74 -13.30
CA ASN A 67 20.17 15.07 -12.80
C ASN A 67 20.17 13.57 -13.15
N GLY A 68 19.26 13.10 -14.01
CA GLY A 68 19.19 11.70 -14.43
C GLY A 68 18.55 10.74 -13.42
N LEU A 69 17.94 11.24 -12.34
CA LEU A 69 17.22 10.40 -11.37
C LEU A 69 15.80 10.11 -11.83
N MET A 70 15.37 8.85 -11.67
CA MET A 70 14.01 8.42 -12.01
C MET A 70 12.98 9.24 -11.23
N LYS A 71 11.95 9.70 -11.94
CA LYS A 71 10.80 10.41 -11.38
C LYS A 71 9.51 9.71 -11.78
N ALA A 72 8.78 9.23 -10.78
CA ALA A 72 7.48 8.58 -10.97
C ALA A 72 6.34 9.54 -10.61
N SER A 73 5.26 9.49 -11.37
CA SER A 73 4.00 10.19 -11.11
C SER A 73 2.85 9.22 -11.25
N VAL A 74 2.14 8.95 -10.17
CA VAL A 74 0.99 8.02 -10.17
C VAL A 74 -0.26 8.81 -9.83
N LYS A 75 -1.25 8.75 -10.72
CA LYS A 75 -2.54 9.40 -10.54
C LYS A 75 -3.50 8.42 -9.87
N VAL A 76 -3.98 8.76 -8.67
CA VAL A 76 -4.89 7.93 -7.88
C VAL A 76 -6.22 8.65 -7.70
N ALA A 77 -7.32 7.97 -7.99
CA ALA A 77 -8.67 8.44 -7.77
C ALA A 77 -9.32 7.75 -6.57
N SER A 78 -10.08 8.52 -5.80
CA SER A 78 -10.98 7.99 -4.78
C SER A 78 -12.29 7.52 -5.42
N ARG A 79 -12.69 6.28 -5.15
CA ARG A 79 -14.00 5.75 -5.54
C ARG A 79 -15.10 6.13 -4.55
N LEU A 80 -14.74 6.70 -3.40
CA LEU A 80 -15.68 7.10 -2.36
C LEU A 80 -16.31 8.47 -2.64
N ASN A 81 -17.48 8.73 -2.05
CA ASN A 81 -18.12 10.05 -2.02
C ASN A 81 -17.70 10.89 -0.79
N LYS A 82 -16.68 10.43 -0.06
CA LYS A 82 -16.22 11.03 1.19
C LYS A 82 -14.70 11.00 1.26
N ASP A 83 -14.17 11.81 2.16
CA ASP A 83 -12.74 11.93 2.40
C ASP A 83 -12.16 10.64 2.99
N ILE A 84 -10.95 10.33 2.55
CA ILE A 84 -10.15 9.22 3.07
C ILE A 84 -8.73 9.70 3.38
N GLY A 85 -8.32 9.49 4.64
CA GLY A 85 -6.95 9.65 5.07
C GLY A 85 -6.16 8.39 4.75
N VAL A 86 -5.10 8.55 3.96
CA VAL A 86 -4.15 7.49 3.60
C VAL A 86 -2.73 7.95 3.90
N GLN A 87 -1.81 7.00 3.90
CA GLN A 87 -0.38 7.31 3.82
C GLN A 87 0.19 6.62 2.60
N SER A 88 1.13 7.27 1.93
CA SER A 88 1.81 6.73 0.76
C SER A 88 3.32 6.78 0.89
N LYS A 89 4.00 5.84 0.26
CA LYS A 89 5.47 5.76 0.17
C LYS A 89 5.87 5.22 -1.19
N PHE A 90 6.90 5.81 -1.78
CA PHE A 90 7.56 5.21 -2.94
C PHE A 90 8.66 4.28 -2.46
N VAL A 91 8.77 3.16 -3.14
CA VAL A 91 9.83 2.19 -2.93
C VAL A 91 10.52 1.99 -4.26
N TRP A 92 11.84 2.03 -4.26
CA TRP A 92 12.66 2.01 -5.47
C TRP A 92 13.47 0.72 -5.48
N PHE A 93 13.68 0.16 -6.67
CA PHE A 93 14.46 -1.07 -6.81
C PHE A 93 15.54 -0.91 -7.88
N ASP A 94 16.67 -1.55 -7.64
CA ASP A 94 17.76 -1.68 -8.61
C ASP A 94 17.48 -2.75 -9.67
N ALA A 95 18.43 -2.93 -10.59
CA ALA A 95 18.31 -3.88 -11.70
C ALA A 95 18.25 -5.34 -11.23
N GLU A 96 18.79 -5.62 -10.04
CA GLU A 96 18.75 -6.92 -9.39
C GLU A 96 17.45 -7.14 -8.59
N GLY A 97 16.58 -6.12 -8.52
CA GLY A 97 15.30 -6.16 -7.81
C GLY A 97 15.42 -5.94 -6.30
N ALA A 98 16.56 -5.47 -5.80
CA ALA A 98 16.74 -5.15 -4.39
C ALA A 98 16.18 -3.75 -4.07
N GLU A 99 15.53 -3.62 -2.90
CA GLU A 99 15.00 -2.34 -2.43
C GLU A 99 16.14 -1.37 -2.09
N ILE A 100 16.11 -0.19 -2.71
CA ILE A 100 17.12 0.86 -2.52
C ILE A 100 16.71 1.72 -1.32
N ASP A 101 17.63 1.85 -0.37
CA ASP A 101 17.52 2.72 0.81
C ASP A 101 16.17 2.57 1.58
N PRO A 102 15.77 1.34 1.97
CA PRO A 102 14.42 1.03 2.50
C PRO A 102 14.02 1.88 3.73
N ASP A 103 14.99 2.24 4.56
CA ASP A 103 14.78 2.96 5.81
C ASP A 103 14.72 4.49 5.65
N THR A 104 14.99 5.00 4.45
CA THR A 104 15.20 6.45 4.25
C THR A 104 13.96 7.22 3.83
N ASP A 105 12.99 6.59 3.14
CA ASP A 105 11.76 7.27 2.73
C ASP A 105 10.62 7.03 3.75
N PRO A 106 10.14 8.06 4.47
CA PRO A 106 9.04 7.90 5.42
C PRO A 106 7.68 7.84 4.71
N TRP A 107 6.71 7.21 5.37
CA TRP A 107 5.30 7.26 4.97
C TRP A 107 4.77 8.69 5.05
N ARG A 108 4.27 9.22 3.93
CA ARG A 108 3.71 10.58 3.86
C ARG A 108 2.19 10.56 3.99
N PRO A 109 1.59 11.37 4.88
CA PRO A 109 0.14 11.48 4.98
C PRO A 109 -0.45 12.16 3.74
N LEU A 110 -1.62 11.68 3.33
CA LEU A 110 -2.38 12.20 2.21
C LEU A 110 -3.88 12.11 2.53
N VAL A 111 -4.63 13.15 2.19
CA VAL A 111 -6.09 13.12 2.17
C VAL A 111 -6.54 13.12 0.72
N LEU A 112 -7.41 12.17 0.37
CA LEU A 112 -8.15 12.15 -0.88
C LEU A 112 -9.60 12.48 -0.57
N HIS A 113 -10.12 13.56 -1.13
CA HIS A 113 -11.52 13.93 -1.01
C HIS A 113 -12.41 12.96 -1.82
N GLY A 114 -13.72 13.01 -1.57
CA GLY A 114 -14.68 12.22 -2.33
C GLY A 114 -14.55 12.46 -3.83
N LYS A 115 -14.37 11.39 -4.61
CA LYS A 115 -14.17 11.41 -6.08
C LYS A 115 -12.96 12.21 -6.56
N GLU A 116 -12.07 12.65 -5.67
CA GLU A 116 -10.86 13.37 -6.04
C GLU A 116 -9.92 12.45 -6.82
N THR A 117 -9.29 13.02 -7.84
CA THR A 117 -8.15 12.41 -8.53
C THR A 117 -6.91 13.23 -8.22
N ARG A 118 -5.89 12.61 -7.62
CA ARG A 118 -4.67 13.29 -7.19
C ARG A 118 -3.43 12.57 -7.71
N THR A 119 -2.43 13.35 -8.10
CA THR A 119 -1.13 12.82 -8.52
C THR A 119 -0.18 12.75 -7.33
N ILE A 120 0.38 11.57 -7.08
CA ILE A 120 1.44 11.33 -6.10
C ILE A 120 2.74 11.18 -6.87
N GLN A 121 3.77 11.96 -6.48
CA GLN A 121 5.06 11.97 -7.15
C GLN A 121 6.18 11.50 -6.22
N GLY A 122 7.19 10.87 -6.81
CA GLY A 122 8.40 10.43 -6.13
C GLY A 122 9.60 10.55 -7.05
N VAL A 123 10.77 10.80 -6.44
CA VAL A 123 12.07 10.78 -7.12
C VAL A 123 12.94 9.72 -6.47
N ALA A 124 13.64 8.93 -7.28
CA ALA A 124 14.55 7.92 -6.80
C ALA A 124 15.68 8.53 -5.97
N PRO A 125 16.14 7.86 -4.91
CA PRO A 125 17.21 8.37 -4.05
C PRO A 125 18.55 8.43 -4.77
N ASN A 126 18.78 7.55 -5.75
CA ASN A 126 19.99 7.52 -6.57
C ASN A 126 19.72 6.91 -7.96
N ALA A 127 20.72 6.98 -8.84
CA ALA A 127 20.61 6.59 -10.24
C ALA A 127 20.52 5.06 -10.49
N ARG A 128 20.67 4.23 -9.44
CA ARG A 128 20.54 2.76 -9.57
C ARG A 128 19.09 2.31 -9.72
N ALA A 129 18.12 3.17 -9.40
CA ALA A 129 16.71 2.79 -9.48
C ALA A 129 16.26 2.59 -10.93
N VAL A 130 15.81 1.38 -11.25
CA VAL A 130 15.24 1.03 -12.56
C VAL A 130 13.73 0.74 -12.48
N SER A 131 13.20 0.56 -11.27
CA SER A 131 11.78 0.36 -11.05
C SER A 131 11.32 0.94 -9.73
N PHE A 132 10.00 1.04 -9.56
CA PHE A 132 9.40 1.53 -8.32
C PHE A 132 8.07 0.86 -8.01
N GLN A 133 7.63 1.03 -6.77
CA GLN A 133 6.31 0.66 -6.27
C GLN A 133 5.74 1.81 -5.45
N LEU A 134 4.47 2.15 -5.69
CA LEU A 134 3.72 3.01 -4.78
C LEU A 134 2.98 2.14 -3.77
N ARG A 135 3.37 2.22 -2.49
CA ARG A 135 2.67 1.58 -1.38
C ARG A 135 1.69 2.57 -0.77
N ILE A 136 0.45 2.15 -0.54
CA ILE A 136 -0.58 2.96 0.12
C ILE A 136 -1.18 2.19 1.28
N ARG A 137 -1.26 2.83 2.44
CA ARG A 137 -1.90 2.29 3.64
C ARG A 137 -2.96 3.20 4.19
N ALA A 138 -3.83 2.65 5.03
CA ALA A 138 -4.81 3.46 5.75
C ALA A 138 -4.07 4.45 6.66
N GLY A 139 -4.42 5.73 6.56
CA GLY A 139 -3.95 6.73 7.50
C GLY A 139 -4.73 6.62 8.81
N GLU A 140 -4.18 7.20 9.88
CA GLU A 140 -4.97 7.40 11.07
C GLU A 140 -6.17 8.29 10.74
N LYS A 141 -7.35 7.93 11.28
CA LYS A 141 -8.53 8.78 11.16
C LYS A 141 -8.29 10.02 12.01
N THR A 142 -7.78 11.08 11.40
CA THR A 142 -7.68 12.39 12.04
C THR A 142 -9.08 12.98 12.21
N LYS A 143 -9.71 12.61 13.33
CA LYS A 143 -11.03 13.13 13.77
C LYS A 143 -11.04 14.66 13.97
N TRP A 144 -9.87 15.32 13.84
CA TRP A 144 -9.65 16.74 14.11
C TRP A 144 -9.37 17.61 12.88
N ILE A 145 -9.16 17.04 11.68
CA ILE A 145 -8.79 17.83 10.47
C ILE A 145 -10.02 18.27 9.66
N ILE A 146 -11.18 17.66 9.86
CA ILE A 146 -12.40 18.03 9.14
C ILE A 146 -13.33 18.71 10.13
N LYS A 147 -13.37 20.04 10.10
CA LYS A 147 -14.32 20.89 10.82
C LYS A 147 -15.42 21.33 9.86
#